data_AF-F9VNH3-F1
#
_entry.id   AF-F9VNH3-F1
#
_cell.length_a   1.000
_cell.length_b   1.000
_cell.length_c   1.000
_cell.angle_alpha   90.00
_cell.angle_beta   90.00
_cell.angle_gamma   90.00
#
_symmetry.space_group_name_H-M   'P 1'
#
loop_
_entity.id
_entity.type
_entity.pdbx_description
1 polymer ?
#
loop_
_entity_poly.entity_id
_entity_poly.type
_entity_poly.pdbx_seq_one_letter_code
_entity_poly.pdbx_strand_id
1 'polypeptide(L)'
;MEVTKPWIDDKKYKQDRLIEAKYEAELARRFLEDGLFRNAAGKAFQAWKALLASLSVDYIQELSKYFKGKRKMRDGRVVNYVEWIIALMPTSKMSNVAQILDNLLGNNIEAYTDIAIKLHEFQYNGLDKSGEISRYTSIEFVKMDLEKLLKAIEKFLASSPP
;
A
#
# COMPACT_ATOMS: atom_id res chain seq x y z
N MET A 1 1.98 14.08 -9.61
CA MET A 1 2.99 13.47 -10.50
C MET A 1 2.28 12.43 -11.34
N GLU A 2 2.50 12.39 -12.64
CA GLU A 2 1.95 11.30 -13.47
C GLU A 2 2.86 10.08 -13.34
N VAL A 3 2.31 8.98 -12.82
CA VAL A 3 3.04 7.73 -12.60
C VAL A 3 2.98 6.88 -13.87
N THR A 4 4.15 6.54 -14.42
CA THR A 4 4.28 5.68 -15.61
C THR A 4 3.64 4.32 -15.35
N LYS A 5 2.98 3.67 -16.30
CA LYS A 5 2.35 2.36 -16.03
C LYS A 5 3.36 1.22 -16.16
N PRO A 6 3.22 0.11 -15.40
CA PRO A 6 4.18 -0.99 -15.42
C PRO A 6 4.29 -1.66 -16.80
N TRP A 7 3.22 -1.68 -17.58
CA TRP A 7 3.23 -2.20 -18.97
C TRP A 7 3.84 -1.23 -20.00
N ILE A 8 4.31 -0.06 -19.58
CA ILE A 8 5.02 0.92 -20.43
C ILE A 8 6.50 0.90 -20.07
N ASP A 9 6.80 1.07 -18.78
CA ASP A 9 8.16 1.04 -18.21
C ASP A 9 8.03 0.62 -16.75
N ASP A 10 8.37 -0.65 -16.48
CA ASP A 10 8.23 -1.28 -15.18
C ASP A 10 9.24 -0.72 -14.16
N LYS A 11 10.48 -0.47 -14.59
CA LYS A 11 11.53 0.13 -13.77
C LYS A 11 11.16 1.54 -13.35
N LYS A 12 10.73 2.38 -14.29
CA LYS A 12 10.28 3.74 -13.98
C LYS A 12 9.04 3.74 -13.09
N TYR A 13 8.06 2.87 -13.36
CA TYR A 13 6.90 2.71 -12.49
C TYR A 13 7.30 2.38 -11.05
N LYS A 14 8.23 1.43 -10.90
CA LYS A 14 8.74 1.01 -9.61
C LYS A 14 9.39 2.17 -8.85
N GLN A 15 10.23 2.96 -9.52
CA GLN A 15 10.88 4.14 -8.94
C GLN A 15 9.88 5.23 -8.56
N ASP A 16 8.96 5.58 -9.46
CA ASP A 16 7.90 6.56 -9.23
C ASP A 16 7.09 6.18 -7.96
N ARG A 17 6.78 4.89 -7.79
CA ARG A 17 6.06 4.38 -6.60
C ARG A 17 6.88 4.39 -5.32
N LEU A 18 8.19 4.15 -5.37
CA LEU A 18 9.06 4.29 -4.18
C LEU A 18 9.15 5.75 -3.73
N ILE A 19 9.26 6.69 -4.68
CA ILE A 19 9.26 8.13 -4.40
C ILE A 19 7.93 8.56 -3.78
N GLU A 20 6.80 8.12 -4.36
CA GLU A 20 5.47 8.38 -3.79
C GLU A 20 5.33 7.81 -2.38
N ALA A 21 5.77 6.56 -2.15
CA ALA A 21 5.73 5.94 -0.83
C ALA A 21 6.53 6.76 0.21
N LYS A 22 7.72 7.24 -0.17
CA LYS A 22 8.54 8.11 0.68
C LYS A 22 7.84 9.41 1.04
N TYR A 23 7.33 10.15 0.06
CA TYR A 23 6.66 11.44 0.32
C TYR A 23 5.37 11.28 1.14
N GLU A 24 4.57 10.25 0.86
CA GLU A 24 3.36 9.98 1.63
C GLU A 24 3.71 9.58 3.09
N ALA A 25 4.78 8.83 3.32
CA ALA A 25 5.24 8.49 4.67
C ALA A 25 5.77 9.72 5.43
N GLU A 26 6.50 10.62 4.77
CA GLU A 26 6.96 11.89 5.36
C GLU A 26 5.78 12.78 5.76
N LEU A 27 4.74 12.87 4.92
CA LEU A 27 3.52 13.61 5.26
C LEU A 27 2.74 12.95 6.42
N ALA A 28 2.65 11.62 6.42
CA ALA A 28 2.00 10.88 7.50
C ALA A 28 2.62 11.18 8.87
N ARG A 29 3.96 11.29 8.92
CA ARG A 29 4.69 11.66 10.14
C ARG A 29 4.38 13.05 10.64
N ARG A 30 4.41 14.05 9.76
CA ARG A 30 4.07 15.43 10.13
C ARG A 30 2.66 15.50 10.68
N PHE A 31 1.71 14.84 10.03
CA PHE A 31 0.33 14.76 10.55
C PHE A 31 0.23 14.02 11.88
N LEU A 32 1.04 12.99 12.11
CA LEU A 32 1.07 12.30 13.39
C LEU A 32 1.61 13.20 14.51
N GLU A 33 2.70 13.93 14.26
CA GLU A 33 3.31 14.89 15.18
C GLU A 33 2.35 16.03 15.53
N ASP A 34 1.58 16.51 14.56
CA ASP A 34 0.57 17.56 14.73
C ASP A 34 -0.76 17.05 15.33
N GLY A 35 -0.87 15.75 15.65
CA GLY A 35 -2.08 15.16 16.22
C GLY A 35 -3.25 14.97 15.24
N LEU A 36 -3.00 15.08 13.93
CA LEU A 36 -3.97 14.92 12.85
C LEU A 36 -4.12 13.43 12.45
N PHE A 37 -4.57 12.60 13.39
CA PHE A 37 -4.50 11.13 13.28
C PHE A 37 -5.22 10.54 12.05
N ARG A 38 -6.39 11.06 11.66
CA ARG A 38 -7.11 10.57 10.47
C ARG A 38 -6.34 10.87 9.19
N ASN A 39 -5.72 12.05 9.11
CA ASN A 39 -4.90 12.46 7.98
C ASN A 39 -3.61 11.64 7.93
N ALA A 40 -2.97 11.42 9.09
CA ALA A 40 -1.80 10.55 9.21
C ALA A 40 -2.11 9.12 8.72
N ALA A 41 -3.25 8.55 9.13
CA ALA A 41 -3.70 7.23 8.69
C ALA A 41 -3.92 7.13 7.19
N GLY A 42 -4.56 8.15 6.59
CA GLY A 42 -4.72 8.20 5.13
C GLY A 42 -3.39 8.24 4.39
N LYS A 43 -2.44 9.06 4.86
CA LYS A 43 -1.10 9.16 4.26
C LYS A 43 -0.27 7.90 4.45
N ALA A 44 -0.30 7.28 5.63
CA ALA A 44 0.37 6.01 5.88
C ALA A 44 -0.18 4.88 4.99
N PHE A 45 -1.50 4.84 4.78
CA PHE A 45 -2.12 3.90 3.85
C PHE A 45 -1.67 4.11 2.40
N GLN A 46 -1.66 5.36 1.90
CA GLN A 46 -1.17 5.65 0.55
C GLN A 46 0.30 5.27 0.38
N ALA A 47 1.12 5.57 1.40
CA ALA A 47 2.53 5.19 1.40
C ALA A 47 2.71 3.67 1.27
N TRP A 48 2.01 2.89 2.09
CA TRP A 48 2.06 1.42 2.03
C TRP A 48 1.53 0.89 0.70
N LYS A 49 0.43 1.45 0.18
CA LYS A 49 -0.15 1.06 -1.10
C LYS A 49 0.84 1.27 -2.26
N ALA A 50 1.52 2.41 -2.29
CA ALA A 50 2.54 2.71 -3.30
C ALA A 50 3.74 1.75 -3.17
N LEU A 51 4.21 1.50 -1.94
CA LEU A 51 5.29 0.56 -1.66
C LEU A 51 4.94 -0.87 -2.10
N LEU A 52 3.75 -1.38 -1.75
CA LEU A 52 3.29 -2.71 -2.14
C LEU A 52 3.21 -2.84 -3.67
N ALA A 53 2.76 -1.78 -4.36
CA ALA A 53 2.74 -1.74 -5.82
C ALA A 53 4.14 -1.81 -6.43
N SER A 54 5.11 -1.11 -5.84
CA SER A 54 6.52 -1.16 -6.26
C SER A 54 7.13 -2.55 -6.06
N LEU A 55 6.97 -3.13 -4.86
CA LEU A 55 7.45 -4.49 -4.55
C LEU A 55 6.87 -5.53 -5.52
N SER A 56 5.60 -5.39 -5.89
CA SER A 56 4.91 -6.34 -6.77
C SER A 56 5.47 -6.40 -8.19
N VAL A 57 6.21 -5.37 -8.64
CA VAL A 57 6.78 -5.34 -10.00
C VAL A 57 7.76 -6.50 -10.22
N ASP A 58 8.58 -6.81 -9.21
CA ASP A 58 9.58 -7.87 -9.32
C ASP A 58 8.96 -9.28 -9.33
N TYR A 59 7.68 -9.40 -8.97
CA TYR A 59 6.97 -10.67 -8.81
C TYR A 59 5.74 -10.79 -9.71
N ILE A 60 5.73 -10.08 -10.84
CA ILE A 60 4.62 -10.13 -11.82
C ILE A 60 4.32 -11.57 -12.24
N GLN A 61 5.35 -12.39 -12.46
CA GLN A 61 5.18 -13.77 -12.92
C GLN A 61 4.50 -14.64 -11.87
N GLU A 62 4.90 -14.52 -10.61
CA GLU A 62 4.33 -15.23 -9.46
C GLU A 62 2.89 -14.79 -9.23
N LEU A 63 2.64 -13.48 -9.24
CA LEU A 63 1.31 -12.91 -9.07
C LEU A 63 0.37 -13.29 -10.23
N SER A 64 0.89 -13.45 -11.46
CA SER A 64 0.08 -13.84 -12.63
C SER A 64 -0.54 -15.24 -12.50
N LYS A 65 0.02 -16.11 -11.66
CA LYS A 65 -0.52 -17.45 -11.37
C LYS A 65 -1.88 -17.37 -10.68
N TYR A 66 -2.11 -16.31 -9.90
CA TYR A 66 -3.34 -16.07 -9.14
C TYR A 66 -4.27 -15.07 -9.85
N PHE A 67 -3.71 -14.05 -10.50
CA PHE A 67 -4.47 -12.98 -11.15
C PHE A 67 -4.50 -13.15 -12.68
N LYS A 68 -5.17 -14.21 -13.13
CA LYS A 68 -5.29 -14.55 -14.55
C LYS A 68 -6.25 -13.63 -15.29
N GLY A 69 -6.04 -13.53 -16.60
CA GLY A 69 -6.92 -12.82 -17.52
C GLY A 69 -6.35 -11.49 -18.01
N LYS A 70 -7.19 -10.74 -18.73
CA LYS A 70 -6.82 -9.47 -19.37
C LYS A 70 -7.87 -8.40 -19.07
N ARG A 71 -7.47 -7.13 -19.10
CA ARG A 71 -8.36 -5.97 -19.00
C ARG A 71 -8.26 -5.13 -20.27
N LYS A 72 -9.42 -4.82 -20.85
CA LYS A 72 -9.54 -3.85 -21.95
C LYS A 72 -9.78 -2.46 -21.36
N MET A 73 -8.92 -1.52 -21.71
CA MET A 73 -9.01 -0.12 -21.33
C MET A 73 -9.94 0.64 -22.27
N ARG A 74 -10.36 1.84 -21.84
CA ARG A 74 -11.26 2.71 -22.63
C ARG A 74 -10.66 3.14 -23.98
N ASP A 75 -9.33 3.25 -24.04
CA ASP A 75 -8.57 3.58 -25.25
C ASP A 75 -8.27 2.38 -26.15
N GLY A 76 -8.86 1.22 -25.85
CA GLY A 76 -8.73 0.00 -26.64
C GLY A 76 -7.52 -0.88 -26.27
N ARG A 77 -6.58 -0.40 -25.45
CA ARG A 77 -5.44 -1.22 -24.99
C ARG A 77 -5.91 -2.43 -24.19
N VAL A 78 -5.22 -3.55 -24.36
CA VAL A 78 -5.46 -4.78 -23.59
C VAL A 78 -4.21 -5.08 -22.78
N VAL A 79 -4.35 -5.10 -21.46
CA VAL A 79 -3.25 -5.35 -20.51
C VAL A 79 -3.51 -6.61 -19.71
N ASN A 80 -2.45 -7.28 -19.22
CA ASN A 80 -2.65 -8.43 -18.35
C ASN A 80 -3.28 -7.97 -17.03
N TYR A 81 -4.16 -8.81 -16.46
CA TYR A 81 -4.91 -8.41 -15.27
C TYR A 81 -4.00 -8.21 -14.05
N VAL A 82 -2.92 -8.97 -13.93
CA VAL A 82 -1.90 -8.77 -12.89
C VAL A 82 -1.23 -7.40 -12.98
N GLU A 83 -0.84 -6.96 -14.18
CA GLU A 83 -0.22 -5.65 -14.38
C GLU A 83 -1.21 -4.52 -14.08
N TRP A 84 -2.49 -4.72 -14.39
CA TRP A 84 -3.57 -3.81 -14.01
C TRP A 84 -3.72 -3.69 -12.49
N ILE A 85 -3.70 -4.82 -11.77
CA ILE A 85 -3.74 -4.84 -10.31
C ILE A 85 -2.52 -4.11 -9.75
N ILE A 86 -1.33 -4.40 -10.25
CA ILE A 86 -0.09 -3.77 -9.78
C ILE A 86 -0.14 -2.26 -10.01
N ALA A 87 -0.60 -1.80 -11.18
CA ALA A 87 -0.67 -0.39 -11.53
C ALA A 87 -1.61 0.44 -10.64
N LEU A 88 -2.75 -0.14 -10.24
CA LEU A 88 -3.77 0.57 -9.47
C LEU A 88 -3.73 0.27 -7.96
N MET A 89 -3.15 -0.88 -7.61
CA MET A 89 -3.19 -1.52 -6.30
C MET A 89 -4.55 -1.33 -5.61
N PRO A 90 -5.64 -1.93 -6.15
CA PRO A 90 -6.97 -1.79 -5.56
C PRO A 90 -6.98 -2.32 -4.12
N THR A 91 -7.60 -1.59 -3.19
CA THR A 91 -7.65 -1.98 -1.76
C THR A 91 -8.19 -3.40 -1.57
N SER A 92 -9.22 -3.79 -2.36
CA SER A 92 -9.82 -5.13 -2.35
C SER A 92 -8.91 -6.26 -2.83
N LYS A 93 -7.72 -5.95 -3.36
CA LYS A 93 -6.70 -6.91 -3.79
C LYS A 93 -5.42 -6.86 -2.96
N MET A 94 -5.25 -5.84 -2.11
CA MET A 94 -4.03 -5.66 -1.34
C MET A 94 -3.72 -6.87 -0.45
N SER A 95 -4.70 -7.38 0.31
CA SER A 95 -4.47 -8.56 1.17
C SER A 95 -4.04 -9.80 0.38
N ASN A 96 -4.65 -10.07 -0.79
CA ASN A 96 -4.25 -11.21 -1.62
C ASN A 96 -2.83 -11.04 -2.19
N VAL A 97 -2.49 -9.84 -2.67
CA VAL A 97 -1.14 -9.55 -3.16
C VAL A 97 -0.12 -9.70 -2.03
N ALA A 98 -0.43 -9.14 -0.86
CA ALA A 98 0.43 -9.15 0.30
C ALA A 98 0.71 -10.58 0.81
N GLN A 99 -0.31 -11.43 0.88
CA GLN A 99 -0.16 -12.86 1.21
C GLN A 99 0.79 -13.58 0.27
N ILE A 100 0.64 -13.36 -1.05
CA ILE A 100 1.50 -14.00 -2.04
C ILE A 100 2.95 -13.53 -1.86
N LEU A 101 3.17 -12.21 -1.72
CA LEU A 101 4.51 -11.67 -1.53
C LEU A 101 5.14 -12.09 -0.20
N ASP A 102 4.37 -12.12 0.89
CA ASP A 102 4.91 -12.49 2.20
C ASP A 102 5.29 -13.98 2.27
N ASN A 103 4.53 -14.85 1.60
CA ASN A 103 4.90 -16.26 1.43
C ASN A 103 6.22 -16.44 0.66
N LEU A 104 6.57 -15.50 -0.22
CA LEU A 104 7.81 -15.53 -1.00
C LEU A 104 8.99 -14.89 -0.25
N LEU A 105 8.73 -13.87 0.58
CA LEU A 105 9.77 -12.99 1.13
C LEU A 105 9.94 -13.07 2.65
N GLY A 106 8.94 -13.57 3.39
CA GLY A 106 9.00 -13.81 4.83
C GLY A 106 9.26 -12.55 5.68
N ASN A 107 8.80 -11.38 5.24
CA ASN A 107 9.16 -10.08 5.82
C ASN A 107 7.96 -9.31 6.39
N ASN A 108 6.88 -10.03 6.73
CA ASN A 108 5.64 -9.56 7.34
C ASN A 108 4.84 -8.58 6.46
N ILE A 109 4.97 -8.68 5.13
CA ILE A 109 4.20 -7.84 4.19
C ILE A 109 2.69 -7.98 4.42
N GLU A 110 2.19 -9.17 4.73
CA GLU A 110 0.77 -9.39 5.02
C GLU A 110 0.36 -8.60 6.27
N ALA A 111 1.09 -8.77 7.37
CA ALA A 111 0.75 -8.11 8.64
C ALA A 111 0.76 -6.58 8.54
N TYR A 112 1.72 -5.99 7.80
CA TYR A 112 1.75 -4.54 7.58
C TYR A 112 0.64 -4.07 6.63
N THR A 113 0.24 -4.90 5.66
CA THR A 113 -0.91 -4.62 4.80
C THR A 113 -2.21 -4.59 5.58
N ASP A 114 -2.38 -5.51 6.53
CA ASP A 114 -3.55 -5.51 7.40
C ASP A 114 -3.60 -4.26 8.28
N ILE A 115 -2.45 -3.81 8.82
CA ILE A 115 -2.37 -2.54 9.55
C ILE A 115 -2.76 -1.37 8.64
N ALA A 116 -2.24 -1.31 7.42
CA ALA A 116 -2.58 -0.25 6.47
C ALA A 116 -4.08 -0.21 6.15
N ILE A 117 -4.73 -1.37 5.98
CA ILE A 117 -6.18 -1.47 5.74
C ILE A 117 -6.97 -1.01 6.97
N LYS A 118 -6.56 -1.39 8.19
CA LYS A 118 -7.19 -0.90 9.43
C LYS A 118 -7.11 0.62 9.55
N LEU A 119 -5.95 1.19 9.25
CA LEU A 119 -5.75 2.65 9.25
C LEU A 119 -6.60 3.34 8.16
N HIS A 120 -6.78 2.70 7.01
CA HIS A 120 -7.68 3.18 5.97
C HIS A 120 -9.14 3.18 6.42
N GLU A 121 -9.61 2.12 7.09
CA GLU A 121 -10.95 2.07 7.70
C GLU A 121 -11.12 3.21 8.73
N PHE A 122 -10.13 3.39 9.61
CA PHE A 122 -10.10 4.46 10.61
C PHE A 122 -10.16 5.87 10.02
N GLN A 123 -9.51 6.11 8.88
CA GLN A 123 -9.51 7.42 8.22
C GLN A 123 -10.94 7.93 7.98
N TYR A 124 -11.86 7.04 7.58
CA TYR A 124 -13.25 7.39 7.30
C TYR A 124 -14.14 7.32 8.54
N ASN A 125 -13.95 6.27 9.35
CA ASN A 125 -14.89 5.93 10.41
C ASN A 125 -14.53 6.58 11.75
N GLY A 126 -13.26 6.94 11.95
CA GLY A 126 -12.76 7.47 13.21
C GLY A 126 -12.67 6.39 14.30
N LEU A 127 -12.70 6.84 15.55
CA LEU A 127 -12.75 5.94 16.70
C LEU A 127 -14.13 5.34 16.82
N ASP A 128 -14.16 4.05 17.12
CA ASP A 128 -15.39 3.33 17.39
C ASP A 128 -15.25 2.53 18.68
N LYS A 129 -16.09 2.85 19.66
CA LYS A 129 -16.12 2.16 20.95
C LYS A 129 -16.84 0.81 20.87
N SER A 130 -17.75 0.61 19.91
CA SER A 130 -18.40 -0.70 19.70
C SER A 130 -17.48 -1.66 18.94
N GLY A 131 -16.58 -1.11 18.12
CA GLY A 131 -15.65 -1.89 17.30
C GLY A 131 -16.29 -2.45 16.02
N GLU A 132 -17.52 -2.04 15.69
CA GLU A 132 -18.31 -2.55 14.58
C GLU A 132 -17.93 -1.90 13.24
N ILE A 133 -17.56 -0.62 13.26
CA ILE A 133 -17.28 0.23 12.10
C ILE A 133 -15.79 0.54 11.99
N SER A 134 -15.07 0.62 13.12
CA SER A 134 -13.62 0.82 13.17
C SER A 134 -12.99 -0.07 14.22
N ARG A 135 -11.82 -0.63 13.92
CA ARG A 135 -11.12 -1.53 14.86
C ARG A 135 -10.41 -0.78 15.99
N TYR A 136 -10.40 0.55 15.97
CA TYR A 136 -9.73 1.37 16.97
C TYR A 136 -10.72 1.95 17.97
N THR A 137 -10.55 1.55 19.23
CA THR A 137 -11.31 2.04 20.38
C THR A 137 -10.69 3.28 21.02
N SER A 138 -9.41 3.56 20.76
CA SER A 138 -8.68 4.72 21.28
C SER A 138 -7.61 5.24 20.31
N ILE A 139 -7.20 6.51 20.48
CA ILE A 139 -6.09 7.11 19.71
C ILE A 139 -4.76 6.42 20.01
N GLU A 140 -4.58 5.88 21.21
CA GLU A 140 -3.35 5.18 21.60
C GLU A 140 -3.05 4.01 20.66
N PHE A 141 -4.04 3.16 20.38
CA PHE A 141 -3.87 2.05 19.44
C PHE A 141 -3.65 2.52 17.99
N VAL A 142 -4.27 3.63 17.59
CA VAL A 142 -4.01 4.24 16.27
C VAL A 142 -2.56 4.69 16.15
N LYS A 143 -2.02 5.36 17.19
CA LYS A 143 -0.62 5.81 17.22
C LYS A 143 0.35 4.63 17.12
N MET A 144 0.12 3.57 17.90
CA MET A 144 0.96 2.38 17.87
C MET A 144 1.03 1.75 16.47
N ASP A 145 -0.10 1.62 15.80
CA ASP A 145 -0.15 1.04 14.44
C ASP A 145 0.43 2.00 13.38
N LEU A 146 0.22 3.32 13.52
CA LEU A 146 0.86 4.32 12.67
C LEU A 146 2.38 4.26 12.77
N GLU A 147 2.93 4.28 13.99
CA GLU A 147 4.37 4.21 14.23
C GLU A 147 4.96 2.90 13.71
N LYS A 148 4.27 1.78 13.95
CA LYS A 148 4.67 0.46 13.46
C LYS A 148 4.71 0.41 11.93
N LEU A 149 3.67 0.91 11.26
CA LEU A 149 3.61 0.93 9.79
C LEU A 149 4.66 1.86 9.19
N LEU A 150 4.83 3.07 9.73
CA LEU A 150 5.80 4.04 9.24
C LEU A 150 7.24 3.51 9.38
N LYS A 151 7.56 2.87 10.51
CA LYS A 151 8.86 2.22 10.71
C LYS A 151 9.09 1.07 9.71
N ALA A 152 8.06 0.31 9.40
CA ALA A 152 8.15 -0.75 8.39
C ALA A 152 8.40 -0.16 7.00
N ILE A 153 7.65 0.88 6.60
CA ILE A 153 7.82 1.57 5.31
C ILE A 153 9.25 2.06 5.15
N GLU A 154 9.83 2.71 6.16
CA GLU A 154 11.23 3.14 6.12
C GLU A 154 12.20 1.98 5.91
N LYS A 155 12.01 0.87 6.62
CA LYS A 155 12.86 -0.31 6.49
C LYS A 155 12.82 -0.86 5.07
N PHE A 156 11.64 -0.89 4.45
CA PHE A 156 11.49 -1.32 3.06
C PHE A 156 12.13 -0.34 2.08
N LEU A 157 11.91 0.97 2.26
CA LEU A 157 12.53 2.01 1.43
C LEU A 157 14.06 2.01 1.53
N ALA A 158 14.62 1.75 2.72
CA ALA A 158 16.07 1.62 2.90
C ALA A 158 16.65 0.38 2.20
N SER A 159 15.87 -0.71 2.16
CA SER A 159 16.25 -1.95 1.45
C SER A 159 16.01 -1.86 -0.07
N SER A 160 15.30 -0.83 -0.54
CA SER A 160 14.91 -0.64 -1.94
C SER A 160 14.91 0.84 -2.28
N PRO A 161 16.10 1.47 -2.40
CA PRO A 161 16.20 2.89 -2.69
C PRO A 161 15.63 3.21 -4.09
N PRO A 162 14.99 4.38 -4.27
CA PRO A 162 14.46 4.82 -5.55
C PRO A 162 15.55 5.05 -6.61
#